data_AF-A0A2J0JHV3-F1
#
_entry.id   AF-A0A2J0JHV3-F1
#
_cell.length_a   1.000
_cell.length_b   1.000
_cell.length_c   1.000
_cell.angle_alpha   90.00
_cell.angle_beta   90.00
_cell.angle_gamma   90.00
#
_symmetry.space_group_name_H-M   'P 1'
#
loop_
_entity.id
_entity.type
_entity.pdbx_description
1 polymer ?
#
loop_
_entity_poly.entity_id
_entity_poly.type
_entity_poly.pdbx_seq_one_letter_code
_entity_poly.pdbx_strand_id
1 'polypeptide(L)'
;MNQNKQKYISFAIIILVIALGTFFVLNGKKVDAPVDTTGIEVKDNVSSETEVPNEDVVPVPDKTDVKPNTNNTQTNLTKEQQDLLVRLQKSVNARDYESFSDALLEVYKNQWTNVADFIKLESNLYVYTYDTYYMKGDLENSLKYSSIVFYKVPEAWRFRYLRIMTLEKYGRNAFAVNDLNSAEGYAKQILQMTFRLEGTNLLADVYISKINTNIKDGNTALAKQNLGFIWDYEVSADRRTTLTTLKTQLGL
;
A
#
# COMPACT_ATOMS: atom_id res chain seq x y z
N MET A 1 -47.94 -6.46 10.12
CA MET A 1 -46.84 -7.23 10.74
C MET A 1 -46.65 -6.70 12.16
N ASN A 2 -46.75 -7.56 13.19
CA ASN A 2 -46.99 -7.17 14.58
C ASN A 2 -45.75 -6.45 15.19
N GLN A 3 -45.92 -5.24 15.72
CA GLN A 3 -44.80 -4.38 16.20
C GLN A 3 -43.94 -5.04 17.29
N ASN A 4 -44.48 -6.01 18.02
CA ASN A 4 -43.72 -6.79 18.99
C ASN A 4 -42.69 -7.74 18.34
N LYS A 5 -42.92 -8.23 17.11
CA LYS A 5 -41.95 -9.11 16.42
C LYS A 5 -40.74 -8.34 15.88
N GLN A 6 -40.86 -7.05 15.57
CA GLN A 6 -39.73 -6.22 15.11
C GLN A 6 -38.72 -5.95 16.23
N LYS A 7 -39.18 -5.76 17.47
CA LYS A 7 -38.28 -5.49 18.62
C LYS A 7 -37.40 -6.70 18.98
N TYR A 8 -37.91 -7.92 18.84
CA TYR A 8 -37.13 -9.14 19.10
C TYR A 8 -36.08 -9.43 18.02
N ILE A 9 -36.33 -9.05 16.76
CA ILE A 9 -35.35 -9.22 15.67
C ILE A 9 -34.20 -8.22 15.80
N SER A 10 -34.49 -6.97 16.17
CA SER A 10 -33.45 -5.96 16.41
C SER A 10 -32.57 -6.28 17.63
N PHE A 11 -33.12 -6.88 18.69
CA PHE A 11 -32.34 -7.27 19.88
C PHE A 11 -31.44 -8.48 19.61
N ALA A 12 -31.89 -9.44 18.79
CA ALA A 12 -31.09 -10.61 18.40
C ALA A 12 -29.88 -10.24 17.52
N ILE A 13 -30.01 -9.22 16.66
CA ILE A 13 -28.92 -8.75 15.80
C ILE A 13 -27.84 -8.03 16.63
N ILE A 14 -28.24 -7.24 17.64
CA ILE A 14 -27.28 -6.50 18.50
C ILE A 14 -26.43 -7.47 19.35
N ILE A 15 -27.01 -8.56 19.85
CA ILE A 15 -26.26 -9.57 20.61
C ILE A 15 -25.28 -10.35 19.71
N LEU A 16 -25.65 -10.60 18.45
CA LEU A 16 -24.77 -11.29 17.49
C LEU A 16 -23.52 -10.46 17.13
N VAL A 17 -23.65 -9.13 17.07
CA VAL A 17 -22.52 -8.22 16.79
C VAL A 17 -21.55 -8.14 17.98
N ILE A 18 -22.04 -8.21 19.22
CA ILE A 18 -21.20 -8.19 20.43
C ILE A 18 -20.44 -9.52 20.61
N ALA A 19 -21.07 -10.65 20.24
CA ALA A 19 -20.42 -11.96 20.28
C ALA A 19 -19.31 -12.12 19.21
N LEU A 20 -19.45 -11.48 18.05
CA LEU A 20 -18.41 -11.49 17.00
C LEU A 20 -17.25 -10.53 17.28
N GLY A 21 -17.51 -9.39 17.95
CA GLY A 21 -16.48 -8.42 18.33
C GLY A 21 -15.55 -8.88 19.47
N THR A 22 -16.03 -9.77 20.34
CA THR A 22 -15.24 -10.26 21.50
C THR A 22 -14.40 -11.50 21.20
N PHE A 23 -14.70 -12.23 20.11
CA PHE A 23 -13.91 -13.40 19.70
C PHE A 23 -12.58 -13.03 19.00
N PHE A 24 -12.46 -11.83 18.44
CA PHE A 24 -11.24 -11.39 17.73
C PHE A 24 -10.18 -10.70 18.61
N VAL A 25 -10.43 -10.50 19.92
CA VAL A 25 -9.53 -9.74 20.81
C VAL A 25 -8.73 -10.64 21.78
N LEU A 26 -8.93 -11.94 21.79
CA LEU A 26 -8.25 -12.86 22.73
C LEU A 26 -7.55 -14.00 21.99
N ASN A 27 -6.43 -13.72 21.30
CA ASN A 27 -5.36 -14.71 21.03
C ASN A 27 -4.08 -14.11 20.43
N GLY A 28 -3.52 -13.08 21.06
CA GLY A 28 -2.15 -12.60 20.78
C GLY A 28 -1.25 -12.80 22.00
N LYS A 29 -0.60 -13.98 22.09
CA LYS A 29 0.43 -14.26 23.10
C LYS A 29 1.60 -13.28 22.94
N LYS A 30 2.04 -12.71 24.06
CA LYS A 30 3.28 -11.93 24.19
C LYS A 30 4.48 -12.81 23.81
N VAL A 31 5.36 -12.28 22.97
CA VAL A 31 6.72 -12.79 22.78
C VAL A 31 7.64 -11.63 23.14
N ASP A 32 8.35 -11.78 24.25
CA ASP A 32 9.42 -10.87 24.65
C ASP A 32 10.59 -11.06 23.68
N ALA A 33 11.00 -9.99 22.99
CA ALA A 33 12.25 -9.98 22.23
C ALA A 33 13.39 -9.49 23.14
N PRO A 34 14.54 -10.18 23.19
CA PRO A 34 15.68 -9.74 23.97
C PRO A 34 16.34 -8.53 23.30
N VAL A 35 16.68 -7.56 24.14
CA VAL A 35 17.62 -6.48 23.84
C VAL A 35 18.97 -7.12 23.58
N ASP A 36 19.55 -6.88 22.40
CA ASP A 36 20.99 -7.04 22.20
C ASP A 36 21.54 -5.82 21.46
N THR A 37 22.18 -4.97 22.26
CA THR A 37 23.10 -3.92 21.86
C THR A 37 24.40 -4.56 21.39
N THR A 38 24.65 -4.57 20.09
CA THR A 38 26.00 -4.68 19.56
C THR A 38 26.28 -3.52 18.62
N GLY A 39 27.25 -2.70 19.01
CA GLY A 39 27.65 -1.49 18.31
C GLY A 39 28.13 -1.76 16.90
N ILE A 40 27.88 -0.79 16.03
CA ILE A 40 28.57 -0.66 14.75
C ILE A 40 29.26 0.70 14.80
N GLU A 41 30.59 0.63 14.74
CA GLU A 41 31.50 1.76 14.68
C GLU A 41 31.22 2.63 13.45
N VAL A 42 31.18 3.94 13.69
CA VAL A 42 31.17 4.98 12.67
C VAL A 42 32.53 4.99 11.99
N LYS A 43 32.56 4.76 10.67
CA LYS A 43 33.67 5.21 9.83
C LYS A 43 33.20 6.36 8.96
N ASP A 44 33.67 7.55 9.32
CA ASP A 44 33.65 8.74 8.49
C ASP A 44 34.33 8.43 7.15
N ASN A 45 33.64 8.73 6.05
CA ASN A 45 34.30 9.02 4.79
C ASN A 45 33.54 10.17 4.11
N VAL A 46 34.17 11.33 4.22
CA VAL A 46 33.94 12.56 3.47
C VAL A 46 33.87 12.23 1.98
N SER A 47 32.77 12.61 1.32
CA SER A 47 32.72 12.69 -0.15
C SER A 47 32.38 14.10 -0.57
N SER A 48 33.34 14.67 -1.29
CA SER A 48 33.46 16.03 -1.79
C SER A 48 32.31 16.44 -2.69
N GLU A 49 31.90 17.70 -2.56
CA GLU A 49 31.20 18.46 -3.59
C GLU A 49 32.02 18.47 -4.89
N THR A 50 31.36 18.29 -6.03
CA THR A 50 31.94 18.67 -7.32
C THR A 50 30.84 19.33 -8.16
N GLU A 51 31.11 20.60 -8.48
CA GLU A 51 30.34 21.49 -9.32
C GLU A 51 30.13 20.91 -10.73
N VAL A 52 28.92 21.07 -11.28
CA VAL A 52 28.62 20.80 -12.69
C VAL A 52 28.78 22.11 -13.48
N PRO A 53 29.72 22.22 -14.43
CA PRO A 53 29.80 23.39 -15.31
C PRO A 53 28.78 23.31 -16.46
N ASN A 54 28.26 24.47 -16.85
CA ASN A 54 27.37 24.72 -17.98
C ASN A 54 28.12 24.72 -19.33
N GLU A 55 27.31 24.68 -20.41
CA GLU A 55 27.63 24.83 -21.85
C GLU A 55 27.87 23.51 -22.62
N ASP A 56 26.90 23.05 -23.43
CA ASP A 56 26.78 23.48 -24.83
C ASP A 56 25.61 22.78 -25.54
N VAL A 57 24.92 23.55 -26.39
CA VAL A 57 23.80 23.11 -27.23
C VAL A 57 24.32 22.21 -28.36
N VAL A 58 23.93 20.94 -28.39
CA VAL A 58 24.25 20.01 -29.49
C VAL A 58 23.00 19.80 -30.38
N PRO A 59 23.13 19.83 -31.73
CA PRO A 59 21.99 19.92 -32.65
C PRO A 59 21.25 18.59 -32.82
N VAL A 60 19.95 18.68 -33.08
CA VAL A 60 19.06 17.57 -33.46
C VAL A 60 19.55 16.93 -34.77
N PRO A 61 19.87 15.62 -34.82
CA PRO A 61 20.17 14.95 -36.08
C PRO A 61 18.90 14.52 -36.81
N ASP A 62 18.98 14.67 -38.13
CA ASP A 62 17.97 14.45 -39.15
C ASP A 62 17.51 12.97 -39.27
N LYS A 63 16.30 12.82 -39.80
CA LYS A 63 15.58 11.56 -40.05
C LYS A 63 16.41 10.63 -40.92
N THR A 64 16.89 9.54 -40.35
CA THR A 64 17.34 8.37 -41.11
C THR A 64 16.47 7.18 -40.73
N ASP A 65 15.90 6.54 -41.76
CA ASP A 65 15.05 5.37 -41.69
C ASP A 65 15.75 4.22 -40.95
N VAL A 66 15.43 4.06 -39.67
CA VAL A 66 15.77 2.84 -38.91
C VAL A 66 14.76 1.77 -39.30
N LYS A 67 15.17 0.94 -40.25
CA LYS A 67 14.57 -0.37 -40.54
C LYS A 67 14.45 -1.14 -39.20
N PRO A 68 13.29 -1.69 -38.83
CA PRO A 68 13.16 -2.41 -37.57
C PRO A 68 14.11 -3.60 -37.60
N ASN A 69 15.11 -3.57 -36.72
CA ASN A 69 15.98 -4.71 -36.52
C ASN A 69 15.16 -5.78 -35.80
N THR A 70 14.59 -6.71 -36.56
CA THR A 70 14.02 -7.96 -36.06
C THR A 70 15.15 -8.87 -35.57
N ASN A 71 15.85 -8.45 -34.52
CA ASN A 71 16.57 -9.37 -33.68
C ASN A 71 15.53 -10.09 -32.83
N ASN A 72 14.99 -11.17 -33.39
CA ASN A 72 14.39 -12.24 -32.62
C ASN A 72 15.42 -12.70 -31.59
N THR A 73 15.33 -12.12 -30.39
CA THR A 73 16.00 -12.68 -29.22
C THR A 73 15.15 -13.89 -28.89
N GLN A 74 15.51 -15.03 -29.46
CA GLN A 74 14.93 -16.30 -29.10
C GLN A 74 15.25 -16.50 -27.62
N THR A 75 14.27 -16.24 -26.75
CA THR A 75 14.40 -16.41 -25.32
C THR A 75 14.65 -17.90 -25.11
N ASN A 76 15.90 -18.29 -24.88
CA ASN A 76 16.27 -19.67 -24.54
C ASN A 76 15.82 -19.94 -23.11
N LEU A 77 14.50 -20.02 -22.93
CA LEU A 77 13.88 -20.39 -21.66
C LEU A 77 14.19 -21.85 -21.38
N THR A 78 14.51 -22.15 -20.12
CA THR A 78 14.64 -23.53 -19.68
C THR A 78 13.27 -24.23 -19.78
N LYS A 79 13.27 -25.57 -19.83
CA LYS A 79 12.02 -26.34 -19.80
C LYS A 79 11.15 -25.98 -18.59
N GLU A 80 11.78 -25.78 -17.43
CA GLU A 80 11.11 -25.36 -16.20
C GLU A 80 10.43 -24.00 -16.34
N GLN A 81 11.12 -23.02 -16.94
CA GLN A 81 10.54 -21.70 -17.20
C GLN A 81 9.38 -21.78 -18.19
N GLN A 82 9.47 -22.62 -19.23
CA GLN A 82 8.39 -22.84 -20.19
C GLN A 82 7.16 -23.48 -19.51
N ASP A 83 7.36 -24.52 -18.70
CA ASP A 83 6.27 -25.18 -17.97
C ASP A 83 5.59 -24.20 -16.98
N LEU A 84 6.38 -23.34 -16.32
CA LEU A 84 5.87 -22.30 -15.43
C LEU A 84 5.09 -21.21 -16.19
N LEU A 85 5.57 -20.79 -17.36
CA LEU A 85 4.85 -19.84 -18.23
C LEU A 85 3.48 -20.39 -18.66
N VAL A 86 3.41 -21.68 -19.01
CA VAL A 86 2.14 -22.32 -19.39
C VAL A 86 1.16 -22.30 -18.21
N ARG A 87 1.62 -22.60 -16.99
CA ARG A 87 0.79 -22.51 -15.77
C ARG A 87 0.31 -21.09 -15.52
N LEU A 88 1.20 -20.10 -15.54
CA LEU A 88 0.84 -18.70 -15.37
C LEU A 88 -0.16 -18.23 -16.42
N GLN A 89 0.09 -18.52 -17.70
CA GLN A 89 -0.79 -18.14 -18.80
C GLN A 89 -2.20 -18.73 -18.64
N LYS A 90 -2.30 -20.00 -18.21
CA LYS A 90 -3.58 -20.65 -17.91
C LYS A 90 -4.31 -19.93 -16.77
N SER A 91 -3.64 -19.64 -15.66
CA SER A 91 -4.24 -18.94 -14.51
C SER A 91 -4.67 -17.52 -14.86
N VAL A 92 -3.85 -16.78 -15.62
CA VAL A 92 -4.20 -15.44 -16.12
C VAL A 92 -5.47 -15.50 -16.97
N ASN A 93 -5.56 -16.43 -17.93
CA ASN A 93 -6.73 -16.55 -18.80
C ASN A 93 -8.00 -16.94 -18.04
N ALA A 94 -7.87 -17.80 -17.03
CA ALA A 94 -8.97 -18.23 -16.18
C ALA A 94 -9.35 -17.21 -15.09
N ARG A 95 -8.57 -16.13 -14.91
CA ARG A 95 -8.68 -15.20 -13.77
C ARG A 95 -8.59 -15.91 -12.42
N ASP A 96 -7.77 -16.96 -12.36
CA ASP A 96 -7.52 -17.72 -11.14
C ASP A 96 -6.34 -17.10 -10.38
N TYR A 97 -6.65 -16.19 -9.46
CA TYR A 97 -5.66 -15.45 -8.68
C TYR A 97 -4.85 -16.33 -7.72
N GLU A 98 -5.45 -17.39 -7.19
CA GLU A 98 -4.80 -18.32 -6.27
C GLU A 98 -3.71 -19.10 -7.03
N SER A 99 -4.10 -19.80 -8.10
CA SER A 99 -3.17 -20.56 -8.94
C SER A 99 -2.14 -19.66 -9.62
N PHE A 100 -2.51 -18.42 -9.96
CA PHE A 100 -1.58 -17.43 -10.46
C PHE A 100 -0.52 -17.07 -9.40
N SER A 101 -0.95 -16.78 -8.16
CA SER A 101 -0.03 -16.40 -7.09
C SER A 101 0.92 -17.53 -6.68
N ASP A 102 0.47 -18.79 -6.74
CA ASP A 102 1.32 -19.97 -6.51
C ASP A 102 2.45 -20.06 -7.54
N ALA A 103 2.11 -19.95 -8.83
CA ALA A 103 3.10 -19.97 -9.89
C ALA A 103 4.01 -18.72 -9.87
N LEU A 104 3.45 -17.55 -9.53
CA LEU A 104 4.24 -16.32 -9.42
C LEU A 104 5.26 -16.40 -8.29
N LEU A 105 4.92 -17.03 -7.16
CA LEU A 105 5.86 -17.23 -6.06
C LEU A 105 7.12 -17.99 -6.51
N GLU A 106 6.97 -18.98 -7.40
CA GLU A 106 8.11 -19.71 -7.98
C GLU A 106 8.99 -18.80 -8.84
N VAL A 107 8.40 -17.88 -9.63
CA VAL A 107 9.15 -16.87 -10.40
C VAL A 107 10.01 -16.02 -9.48
N TYR A 108 9.43 -15.53 -8.38
CA TYR A 108 10.13 -14.65 -7.43
C TYR A 108 11.20 -15.39 -6.63
N LYS A 109 10.93 -16.62 -6.17
CA LYS A 109 11.91 -17.46 -5.47
C LYS A 109 13.14 -17.77 -6.32
N ASN A 110 12.94 -17.99 -7.62
CA ASN A 110 14.03 -18.26 -8.56
C ASN A 110 14.65 -16.99 -9.17
N GLN A 111 14.23 -15.79 -8.70
CA GLN A 111 14.72 -14.50 -9.20
C GLN A 111 14.56 -14.29 -10.71
N TRP A 112 13.55 -14.92 -11.32
CA TRP A 112 13.23 -14.74 -12.75
C TRP A 112 12.38 -13.50 -13.03
N THR A 113 12.40 -12.52 -12.13
CA THR A 113 11.59 -11.30 -12.19
C THR A 113 12.00 -10.34 -13.32
N ASN A 114 13.14 -10.58 -13.96
CA ASN A 114 13.63 -9.84 -15.12
C ASN A 114 13.27 -10.50 -16.47
N VAL A 115 12.67 -11.70 -16.47
CA VAL A 115 12.26 -12.39 -17.70
C VAL A 115 10.98 -11.74 -18.24
N ALA A 116 11.06 -11.21 -19.46
CA ALA A 116 10.00 -10.41 -20.07
C ALA A 116 8.63 -11.11 -20.12
N ASP A 117 8.60 -12.42 -20.39
CA ASP A 117 7.36 -13.18 -20.49
C ASP A 117 6.64 -13.30 -19.13
N PHE A 118 7.38 -13.49 -18.03
CA PHE A 118 6.77 -13.48 -16.69
C PHE A 118 6.25 -12.09 -16.31
N ILE A 119 7.01 -11.03 -16.60
CA ILE A 119 6.60 -9.63 -16.36
C ILE A 119 5.31 -9.32 -17.13
N LYS A 120 5.20 -9.77 -18.38
CA LYS A 120 4.03 -9.57 -19.23
C LYS A 120 2.79 -10.23 -18.64
N LEU A 121 2.90 -11.47 -18.17
CA LEU A 121 1.77 -12.19 -17.57
C LEU A 121 1.30 -11.55 -16.26
N GLU A 122 2.23 -11.14 -15.39
CA GLU A 122 1.90 -10.39 -14.18
C GLU A 122 1.20 -9.06 -14.52
N SER A 123 1.75 -8.32 -15.49
CA SER A 123 1.16 -7.06 -15.96
C SER A 123 -0.24 -7.25 -16.52
N ASN A 124 -0.47 -8.30 -17.31
CA ASN A 124 -1.77 -8.57 -17.92
C ASN A 124 -2.87 -8.77 -16.86
N LEU A 125 -2.60 -9.58 -15.84
CA LEU A 125 -3.59 -9.81 -14.78
C LEU A 125 -3.76 -8.58 -13.89
N TYR A 126 -2.67 -7.86 -13.58
CA TYR A 126 -2.73 -6.60 -12.85
C TYR A 126 -3.61 -5.56 -13.58
N VAL A 127 -3.35 -5.30 -14.86
CA VAL A 127 -4.11 -4.32 -15.67
C VAL A 127 -5.58 -4.71 -15.73
N TYR A 128 -5.87 -5.99 -15.98
CA TYR A 128 -7.25 -6.48 -15.95
C TYR A 128 -7.94 -6.19 -14.61
N THR A 129 -7.27 -6.47 -13.49
CA THR A 129 -7.82 -6.26 -12.15
C THR A 129 -8.05 -4.78 -11.87
N TYR A 130 -7.09 -3.93 -12.25
CA TYR A 130 -7.17 -2.48 -12.11
C TYR A 130 -8.33 -1.90 -12.92
N ASP A 131 -8.43 -2.23 -14.22
CA ASP A 131 -9.45 -1.69 -15.12
C ASP A 131 -10.85 -2.23 -14.80
N THR A 132 -10.95 -3.50 -14.39
CA THR A 132 -12.24 -4.14 -14.14
C THR A 132 -12.83 -3.74 -12.80
N TYR A 133 -12.00 -3.64 -11.77
CA TYR A 133 -12.49 -3.44 -10.40
C TYR A 133 -12.15 -2.04 -9.86
N TYR A 134 -10.87 -1.69 -9.77
CA TYR A 134 -10.46 -0.42 -9.16
C TYR A 134 -11.01 0.80 -9.90
N MET A 135 -10.80 0.87 -11.23
CA MET A 135 -11.26 2.00 -12.04
C MET A 135 -12.78 2.14 -12.09
N LYS A 136 -13.52 1.04 -11.90
CA LYS A 136 -14.99 1.04 -11.84
C LYS A 136 -15.54 1.28 -10.44
N GLY A 137 -14.68 1.48 -9.44
CA GLY A 137 -15.08 1.72 -8.05
C GLY A 137 -15.47 0.46 -7.27
N ASP A 138 -15.25 -0.74 -7.83
CA ASP A 138 -15.41 -2.00 -7.12
C ASP A 138 -14.17 -2.26 -6.25
N LEU A 139 -14.09 -1.51 -5.16
CA LEU A 139 -12.97 -1.56 -4.22
C LEU A 139 -12.90 -2.90 -3.48
N GLU A 140 -14.03 -3.59 -3.31
CA GLU A 140 -14.08 -4.88 -2.61
C GLU A 140 -13.34 -5.94 -3.41
N ASN A 141 -13.67 -6.11 -4.69
CA ASN A 141 -12.96 -7.07 -5.54
C ASN A 141 -11.53 -6.61 -5.83
N SER A 142 -11.29 -5.32 -6.00
CA SER A 142 -9.92 -4.79 -6.13
C SER A 142 -9.05 -5.18 -4.93
N LEU A 143 -9.56 -5.00 -3.72
CA LEU A 143 -8.84 -5.36 -2.49
C LEU A 143 -8.70 -6.88 -2.39
N LYS A 144 -9.77 -7.65 -2.58
CA LYS A 144 -9.76 -9.11 -2.51
C LYS A 144 -8.68 -9.71 -3.42
N TYR A 145 -8.69 -9.38 -4.71
CA TYR A 145 -7.78 -10.00 -5.67
C TYR A 145 -6.34 -9.52 -5.53
N SER A 146 -6.13 -8.24 -5.20
CA SER A 146 -4.79 -7.76 -4.84
C SER A 146 -4.25 -8.39 -3.55
N SER A 147 -5.12 -8.68 -2.58
CA SER A 147 -4.76 -9.39 -1.33
C SER A 147 -4.24 -10.80 -1.58
N ILE A 148 -4.94 -11.58 -2.42
CA ILE A 148 -4.58 -12.96 -2.71
C ILE A 148 -3.14 -13.03 -3.20
N VAL A 149 -2.79 -12.20 -4.18
CA VAL A 149 -1.42 -12.17 -4.72
C VAL A 149 -0.45 -11.57 -3.70
N PHE A 150 -0.78 -10.46 -3.05
CA PHE A 150 0.11 -9.78 -2.10
C PHE A 150 0.52 -10.67 -0.92
N TYR A 151 -0.41 -11.39 -0.31
CA TYR A 151 -0.08 -12.22 0.85
C TYR A 151 0.80 -13.42 0.49
N LYS A 152 0.77 -13.86 -0.77
CA LYS A 152 1.60 -14.96 -1.26
C LYS A 152 2.94 -14.49 -1.83
N VAL A 153 2.95 -13.32 -2.48
CA VAL A 153 4.12 -12.72 -3.13
C VAL A 153 4.18 -11.21 -2.79
N PRO A 154 4.59 -10.82 -1.56
CA PRO A 154 4.64 -9.41 -1.13
C PRO A 154 5.58 -8.52 -1.98
N GLU A 155 6.56 -9.12 -2.65
CA GLU A 155 7.52 -8.48 -3.54
C GLU A 155 6.92 -8.15 -4.93
N ALA A 156 5.74 -8.70 -5.26
CA ALA A 156 5.00 -8.38 -6.48
C ALA A 156 4.47 -6.95 -6.43
N TRP A 157 5.31 -6.01 -6.85
CA TRP A 157 5.09 -4.58 -6.65
C TRP A 157 3.79 -4.08 -7.29
N ARG A 158 3.33 -4.70 -8.40
CA ARG A 158 2.09 -4.33 -9.09
C ARG A 158 0.87 -4.58 -8.22
N PHE A 159 0.74 -5.79 -7.68
CA PHE A 159 -0.38 -6.15 -6.81
C PHE A 159 -0.28 -5.50 -5.43
N ARG A 160 0.93 -5.32 -4.91
CA ARG A 160 1.16 -4.48 -3.71
C ARG A 160 0.68 -3.04 -3.94
N TYR A 161 1.00 -2.44 -5.08
CA TYR A 161 0.56 -1.08 -5.42
C TYR A 161 -0.96 -0.98 -5.61
N LEU A 162 -1.58 -1.93 -6.30
CA LEU A 162 -3.05 -2.00 -6.42
C LEU A 162 -3.73 -2.06 -5.04
N ARG A 163 -3.19 -2.89 -4.15
CA ARG A 163 -3.66 -3.00 -2.78
C ARG A 163 -3.54 -1.67 -2.02
N ILE A 164 -2.39 -1.00 -2.12
CA ILE A 164 -2.16 0.32 -1.51
C ILE A 164 -3.17 1.34 -2.01
N MET A 165 -3.34 1.49 -3.33
CA MET A 165 -4.31 2.43 -3.90
C MET A 165 -5.74 2.14 -3.44
N THR A 166 -6.10 0.86 -3.37
CA THR A 166 -7.44 0.44 -2.92
C THR A 166 -7.66 0.78 -1.44
N LEU A 167 -6.68 0.50 -0.57
CA LEU A 167 -6.74 0.85 0.85
C LEU A 167 -6.74 2.37 1.06
N GLU A 168 -5.97 3.13 0.28
CA GLU A 168 -6.00 4.58 0.34
C GLU A 168 -7.41 5.07 0.00
N LYS A 169 -8.02 4.56 -1.07
CA LYS A 169 -9.39 4.95 -1.44
C LYS A 169 -10.40 4.63 -0.34
N TYR A 170 -10.33 3.45 0.28
CA TYR A 170 -11.13 3.13 1.46
C TYR A 170 -10.91 4.12 2.61
N GLY A 171 -9.65 4.44 2.91
CA GLY A 171 -9.29 5.40 3.95
C GLY A 171 -9.78 6.82 3.67
N ARG A 172 -9.68 7.28 2.43
CA ARG A 172 -10.22 8.58 1.99
C ARG A 172 -11.74 8.63 2.08
N ASN A 173 -12.42 7.55 1.70
CA ASN A 173 -13.88 7.44 1.82
C ASN A 173 -14.32 7.46 3.29
N ALA A 174 -13.62 6.72 4.16
CA ALA A 174 -13.88 6.73 5.60
C ALA A 174 -13.66 8.12 6.22
N PHE A 175 -12.55 8.78 5.85
CA PHE A 175 -12.26 10.14 6.28
C PHE A 175 -13.35 11.15 5.84
N ALA A 176 -13.84 11.04 4.60
CA ALA A 176 -14.87 11.93 4.06
C ALA A 176 -16.20 11.84 4.82
N VAL A 177 -16.51 10.70 5.45
CA VAL A 177 -17.69 10.52 6.31
C VAL A 177 -17.37 10.66 7.80
N ASN A 178 -16.21 11.23 8.14
CA ASN A 178 -15.71 11.42 9.50
C ASN A 178 -15.52 10.12 10.32
N ASP A 179 -15.38 8.97 9.65
CA ASP A 179 -14.93 7.73 10.28
C ASP A 179 -13.40 7.71 10.39
N LEU A 180 -12.90 8.48 11.37
CA LEU A 180 -11.46 8.66 11.59
C LEU A 180 -10.77 7.36 12.03
N ASN A 181 -11.48 6.44 12.68
CA ASN A 181 -10.90 5.18 13.16
C ASN A 181 -10.61 4.23 12.00
N SER A 182 -11.57 4.07 11.08
CA SER A 182 -11.35 3.26 9.88
C SER A 182 -10.29 3.89 8.98
N ALA A 183 -10.33 5.21 8.79
CA ALA A 183 -9.31 5.92 8.00
C ALA A 183 -7.89 5.71 8.54
N GLU A 184 -7.71 5.81 9.86
CA GLU A 184 -6.44 5.52 10.52
C GLU A 184 -6.02 4.05 10.34
N GLY A 185 -6.96 3.12 10.48
CA GLY A 185 -6.72 1.69 10.29
C GLY A 185 -6.20 1.36 8.88
N TYR A 186 -6.79 1.95 7.85
CA TYR A 186 -6.31 1.79 6.47
C TYR A 186 -4.95 2.45 6.24
N ALA A 187 -4.72 3.65 6.78
CA ALA A 187 -3.41 4.32 6.69
C ALA A 187 -2.29 3.47 7.31
N LYS A 188 -2.53 2.89 8.50
CA LYS A 188 -1.59 1.99 9.17
C LYS A 188 -1.31 0.71 8.36
N GLN A 189 -2.32 0.12 7.74
CA GLN A 189 -2.14 -1.03 6.84
C GLN A 189 -1.26 -0.68 5.63
N ILE A 190 -1.40 0.52 5.06
CA ILE A 190 -0.53 0.98 3.97
C ILE A 190 0.92 1.07 4.47
N LEU A 191 1.14 1.71 5.61
CA LEU A 191 2.47 1.92 6.20
C LEU A 191 3.18 0.62 6.57
N GLN A 192 2.43 -0.43 6.93
CA GLN A 192 2.97 -1.76 7.18
C GLN A 192 3.48 -2.45 5.89
N MET A 193 2.92 -2.13 4.73
CA MET A 193 3.38 -2.70 3.45
C MET A 193 4.54 -1.90 2.87
N THR A 194 4.49 -0.58 3.01
CA THR A 194 5.52 0.32 2.52
C THR A 194 5.38 1.66 3.22
N PHE A 195 6.50 2.23 3.67
CA PHE A 195 6.52 3.56 4.28
C PHE A 195 6.43 4.62 3.17
N ARG A 196 5.26 4.75 2.54
CA ARG A 196 5.01 5.70 1.45
C ARG A 196 4.04 6.82 1.84
N LEU A 197 4.11 7.89 1.04
CA LEU A 197 3.33 9.10 1.17
C LEU A 197 1.81 8.86 1.16
N GLU A 198 1.29 7.86 0.44
CA GLU A 198 -0.15 7.56 0.43
C GLU A 198 -0.66 7.25 1.85
N GLY A 199 0.10 6.45 2.60
CA GLY A 199 -0.22 6.08 3.98
C GLY A 199 0.03 7.23 4.96
N THR A 200 1.19 7.89 4.87
CA THR A 200 1.55 8.96 5.82
C THR A 200 0.67 10.19 5.65
N ASN A 201 0.29 10.56 4.42
CA ASN A 201 -0.59 11.71 4.16
C ASN A 201 -2.01 11.46 4.63
N LEU A 202 -2.55 10.25 4.42
CA LEU A 202 -3.85 9.88 4.97
C LEU A 202 -3.83 9.91 6.50
N LEU A 203 -2.77 9.36 7.11
CA LEU A 203 -2.60 9.39 8.56
C LEU A 203 -2.52 10.84 9.07
N ALA A 204 -1.81 11.71 8.35
CA ALA A 204 -1.70 13.12 8.70
C ALA A 204 -3.05 13.83 8.67
N ASP A 205 -3.88 13.58 7.65
CA ASP A 205 -5.21 14.18 7.56
C ASP A 205 -6.10 13.76 8.74
N VAL A 206 -6.05 12.48 9.12
CA VAL A 206 -6.73 11.97 10.32
C VAL A 206 -6.27 12.70 11.58
N TYR A 207 -4.96 12.81 11.79
CA TYR A 207 -4.42 13.42 13.01
C TYR A 207 -4.62 14.93 13.05
N ILE A 208 -4.55 15.64 11.92
CA ILE A 208 -4.93 17.06 11.81
C ILE A 208 -6.39 17.25 12.25
N SER A 209 -7.30 16.40 11.77
CA SER A 209 -8.71 16.45 12.19
C SER A 209 -8.89 16.22 13.69
N LYS A 210 -8.20 15.22 14.26
CA LYS A 210 -8.21 14.93 15.70
C LYS A 210 -7.64 16.09 16.52
N ILE A 211 -6.52 16.69 16.09
CA ILE A 211 -5.90 17.84 16.77
C ILE A 211 -6.85 19.04 16.79
N ASN A 212 -7.44 19.38 15.64
CA ASN A 212 -8.39 20.49 15.53
C ASN A 212 -9.61 20.28 16.43
N THR A 213 -10.13 19.05 16.49
CA THR A 213 -11.24 18.69 17.40
C THR A 213 -10.84 18.88 18.85
N ASN A 214 -9.68 18.35 19.25
CA ASN A 214 -9.18 18.50 20.62
C ASN A 214 -8.95 19.96 21.01
N ILE A 215 -8.46 20.80 20.09
CA ILE A 215 -8.32 22.25 20.32
C ILE A 215 -9.68 22.90 20.53
N LYS A 216 -10.65 22.59 19.67
CA LYS A 216 -12.02 23.11 19.77
C LYS A 216 -12.68 22.73 21.11
N ASP A 217 -12.42 21.51 21.58
CA ASP A 217 -12.96 20.98 22.83
C ASP A 217 -12.16 21.41 24.07
N GLY A 218 -11.11 22.22 23.90
CA GLY A 218 -10.23 22.68 24.99
C GLY A 218 -9.30 21.61 25.56
N ASN A 219 -9.22 20.43 24.93
CA ASN A 219 -8.34 19.33 25.34
C ASN A 219 -6.92 19.46 24.75
N THR A 220 -6.22 20.51 25.18
CA THR A 220 -4.88 20.86 24.69
C THR A 220 -3.85 19.75 24.92
N ALA A 221 -3.96 18.98 26.01
CA ALA A 221 -3.04 17.88 26.30
C ALA A 221 -3.10 16.79 25.22
N LEU A 222 -4.32 16.36 24.86
CA LEU A 222 -4.52 15.35 23.82
C LEU A 222 -4.17 15.90 22.42
N ALA A 223 -4.40 17.19 22.17
CA ALA A 223 -3.95 17.84 20.94
C ALA A 223 -2.43 17.76 20.77
N LYS A 224 -1.67 18.07 21.83
CA LYS A 224 -0.20 17.97 21.84
C LYS A 224 0.28 16.53 21.66
N GLN A 225 -0.36 15.56 22.31
CA GLN A 225 -0.04 14.14 22.14
C GLN A 225 -0.23 13.68 20.69
N ASN A 226 -1.36 14.04 20.07
CA ASN A 226 -1.64 13.70 18.68
C ASN A 226 -0.67 14.37 17.71
N LEU A 227 -0.28 15.63 17.96
CA LEU A 227 0.75 16.31 17.17
C LEU A 227 2.09 15.59 17.29
N GLY A 228 2.52 15.24 18.51
CA GLY A 228 3.75 14.49 18.74
C GLY A 228 3.78 13.16 17.99
N PHE A 229 2.66 12.43 17.94
CA PHE A 229 2.57 11.17 17.20
C PHE A 229 2.81 11.33 15.70
N ILE A 230 2.21 12.34 15.06
CA ILE A 230 2.31 12.53 13.61
C ILE A 230 3.55 13.32 13.19
N TRP A 231 4.23 14.01 14.11
CA TRP A 231 5.29 14.96 13.79
C TRP A 231 6.46 14.34 13.03
N ASP A 232 6.84 13.10 13.36
CA ASP A 232 8.02 12.44 12.81
C ASP A 232 7.76 11.75 11.46
N TYR A 233 6.51 11.71 11.00
CA TYR A 233 6.19 11.12 9.70
C TYR A 233 6.56 12.05 8.54
N GLU A 234 7.17 11.50 7.50
CA GLU A 234 7.35 12.22 6.24
C GLU A 234 5.99 12.39 5.55
N VAL A 235 5.57 13.64 5.35
CA VAL A 235 4.27 14.02 4.78
C VAL A 235 4.47 15.08 3.72
N SER A 236 3.46 15.29 2.87
CA SER A 236 3.48 16.34 1.86
C SER A 236 3.61 17.75 2.47
N ALA A 237 4.17 18.68 1.71
CA ALA A 237 4.53 20.01 2.18
C ALA A 237 3.33 20.82 2.74
N ASP A 238 2.13 20.67 2.16
CA ASP A 238 0.89 21.29 2.63
C ASP A 238 0.48 20.78 4.02
N ARG A 239 0.60 19.47 4.25
CA ARG A 239 0.33 18.85 5.56
C ARG A 239 1.37 19.25 6.58
N ARG A 240 2.65 19.26 6.20
CA ARG A 240 3.75 19.72 7.06
C ARG A 240 3.56 21.18 7.49
N THR A 241 3.13 22.04 6.57
CA THR A 241 2.79 23.44 6.86
C THR A 241 1.65 23.51 7.88
N THR A 242 0.57 22.77 7.66
CA THR A 242 -0.58 22.72 8.58
C THR A 242 -0.17 22.25 9.98
N LEU A 243 0.61 21.17 10.08
CA LEU A 243 1.13 20.66 11.36
C LEU A 243 2.02 21.68 12.07
N THR A 244 2.80 22.46 11.32
CA THR A 244 3.65 23.53 11.88
C THR A 244 2.80 24.67 12.44
N THR A 245 1.74 25.08 11.74
CA THR A 245 0.78 26.06 12.28
C THR A 245 0.13 25.57 13.57
N LEU A 246 -0.31 24.30 13.61
CA LEU A 246 -0.89 23.69 14.80
C LEU A 246 0.12 23.61 15.95
N LYS A 247 1.40 23.32 15.65
CA LYS A 247 2.49 23.33 16.62
C LYS A 247 2.63 24.70 17.29
N THR A 248 2.69 25.77 16.50
CA THR A 248 2.75 27.14 17.01
C THR A 248 1.51 27.51 17.84
N GLN A 249 0.31 27.15 17.38
CA GLN A 249 -0.95 27.40 18.09
C GLN A 249 -0.98 26.71 19.47
N LEU A 250 -0.36 25.54 19.59
CA LEU A 250 -0.25 24.77 20.83
C LEU A 250 0.92 25.24 21.73
N GLY A 251 1.74 26.20 21.28
CA GLY A 251 2.89 26.71 22.01
C GLY A 251 4.01 25.69 22.18
N LEU A 252 4.37 25.00 21.08
CA LEU A 252 5.42 23.97 21.00
C LEU A 252 6.52 24.33 20.01
#